data_AF-A0A959LJ18-F1
#
_entry.id   AF-A0A959LJ18-F1
#
_cell.length_a   1.000
_cell.length_b   1.000
_cell.length_c   1.000
_cell.angle_alpha   90.00
_cell.angle_beta   90.00
_cell.angle_gamma   90.00
#
_symmetry.space_group_name_H-M   'P 1'
#
loop_
_entity.id
_entity.type
_entity.pdbx_description
1 polymer ?
#
loop_
_entity_poly.entity_id
_entity_poly.type
_entity_poly.pdbx_seq_one_letter_code
_entity_poly.pdbx_strand_id
1 'polypeptide(L)'
;MNFLWPWLLIFLLIIPLSIAVYIWMLRRRRKFAVRYSSLSLIREALPKSARWRQHLPFALFLLGLTGLIGAFARPVAEVEVPLSRTTIILALDVSRSMCATDVEPNRLAVAQDAALAFVEEQADGTQIGLVAFAGFAELVVPPTNDKEVLREAIATLTTSLGTAIGSATLKSIDAISEVNTAVPPSGLNLQTDETVTELAENYQPDIIVLLTDGANSQGPLPLDAAQQAADRQVRVYTIGFGTDEIPEMVCTQAQLGGDVFNGRFGGGGFGGGFGGGGGGNFGFGGGSFGGGGAGGSW
;
A
#
# COMPACT_ATOMS: atom_id res chain seq x y z
N MET A 1 -11.96 -17.81 17.98
CA MET A 1 -13.40 -17.53 17.81
C MET A 1 -13.75 -16.41 18.75
N ASN A 2 -13.86 -15.20 18.22
CA ASN A 2 -14.19 -14.02 19.01
C ASN A 2 -15.69 -13.75 18.84
N PHE A 3 -16.36 -13.39 19.93
CA PHE A 3 -17.71 -12.87 19.88
C PHE A 3 -17.62 -11.35 19.80
N LEU A 4 -18.17 -10.75 18.75
CA LEU A 4 -18.15 -9.30 18.59
C LEU A 4 -18.89 -8.57 19.74
N TRP A 5 -19.85 -9.25 20.38
CA TRP A 5 -20.74 -8.67 21.41
C TRP A 5 -20.84 -9.62 22.63
N PRO A 6 -19.76 -9.79 23.41
CA PRO A 6 -19.72 -10.78 24.49
C PRO A 6 -20.75 -10.50 25.60
N TRP A 7 -21.15 -9.24 25.78
CA TRP A 7 -22.17 -8.82 26.74
C TRP A 7 -23.58 -9.34 26.43
N LEU A 8 -23.88 -9.68 25.17
CA LEU A 8 -25.16 -10.27 24.79
C LEU A 8 -25.37 -11.68 25.35
N LEU A 9 -24.29 -12.37 25.79
CA LEU A 9 -24.40 -13.65 26.48
C LEU A 9 -25.16 -13.54 27.81
N ILE A 10 -25.28 -12.34 28.39
CA ILE A 10 -26.11 -12.10 29.58
C ILE A 10 -27.59 -12.43 29.31
N PHE A 11 -28.08 -12.31 28.07
CA PHE A 11 -29.45 -12.70 27.71
C PHE A 11 -29.70 -14.21 27.86
N LEU A 12 -28.65 -15.02 27.97
CA LEU A 12 -28.76 -16.45 28.29
C LEU A 12 -29.34 -16.67 29.70
N LEU A 13 -29.26 -15.69 30.62
CA LEU A 13 -29.94 -15.73 31.93
C LEU A 13 -31.47 -15.67 31.83
N ILE A 14 -32.04 -15.26 30.69
CA ILE A 14 -33.50 -15.29 30.48
C ILE A 14 -34.02 -16.75 30.44
N ILE A 15 -33.19 -17.70 30.04
CA ILE A 15 -33.53 -19.13 29.98
C ILE A 15 -33.84 -19.70 31.38
N PRO A 16 -32.93 -19.63 32.39
CA PRO A 16 -33.26 -20.12 33.73
C PRO A 16 -34.41 -19.33 34.39
N LEU A 17 -34.55 -18.03 34.10
CA LEU A 17 -35.68 -17.24 34.56
C LEU A 17 -37.01 -17.77 34.00
N SER A 18 -37.07 -18.07 32.70
CA SER A 18 -38.28 -18.61 32.05
C SER A 18 -38.66 -19.99 32.62
N ILE A 19 -37.68 -20.84 32.93
CA ILE A 19 -37.88 -22.14 33.59
C ILE A 19 -38.42 -21.95 35.01
N ALA A 20 -37.84 -21.01 35.78
CA ALA A 20 -38.28 -20.70 37.13
C ALA A 20 -39.73 -20.17 37.15
N VAL A 21 -40.09 -19.27 36.24
CA VAL A 21 -41.46 -18.76 36.06
C VAL A 21 -42.43 -19.88 35.67
N TYR A 22 -42.02 -20.76 34.76
CA TYR A 22 -42.82 -21.91 34.35
C TYR A 22 -43.11 -22.85 35.54
N ILE A 23 -42.07 -23.24 36.30
CA ILE A 23 -42.21 -24.07 37.51
C ILE A 23 -43.07 -23.36 38.56
N TRP A 24 -42.89 -22.06 38.75
CA TRP A 24 -43.68 -21.26 39.68
C TRP A 24 -45.17 -21.21 39.28
N MET A 25 -45.47 -21.02 37.99
CA MET A 25 -46.84 -21.10 37.48
C MET A 25 -47.45 -22.51 37.68
N LEU A 26 -46.69 -23.58 37.41
CA LEU A 26 -47.16 -24.94 37.64
C LEU A 26 -47.43 -25.21 39.13
N ARG A 27 -46.58 -24.70 40.03
CA ARG A 27 -46.78 -24.81 41.48
C ARG A 27 -47.95 -23.95 41.97
N ARG A 28 -48.16 -22.76 41.40
CA ARG A 28 -49.28 -21.87 41.76
C ARG A 28 -50.62 -22.42 41.28
N ARG A 29 -50.69 -23.02 40.09
CA ARG A 29 -51.90 -23.69 39.58
C ARG A 29 -52.33 -24.88 40.44
N ARG A 30 -51.40 -25.57 41.13
CA ARG A 30 -51.76 -26.62 42.11
C ARG A 30 -52.45 -26.09 43.37
N LYS A 31 -52.29 -24.81 43.72
CA LYS A 31 -52.97 -24.20 44.87
C LYS A 31 -54.39 -23.73 44.56
N PHE A 32 -54.77 -23.63 43.28
CA PHE A 32 -56.16 -23.50 42.84
C PHE A 32 -56.83 -24.89 42.72
N ALA A 33 -56.54 -25.78 43.67
CA ALA A 33 -57.27 -27.03 43.82
C ALA A 33 -58.67 -26.69 44.33
N VAL A 34 -59.60 -26.76 43.40
CA VAL A 34 -61.02 -26.55 43.57
C VAL A 34 -61.55 -27.37 44.75
N ARG A 35 -62.26 -26.70 45.68
CA ARG A 35 -63.11 -27.33 46.69
C ARG A 35 -64.30 -27.99 45.96
N TYR A 36 -64.14 -29.19 45.42
CA TYR A 36 -65.28 -30.02 45.01
C TYR A 36 -65.28 -31.35 45.76
N SER A 37 -66.47 -31.71 46.25
CA SER A 37 -66.79 -32.76 47.21
C SER A 37 -66.99 -34.16 46.61
N SER A 38 -66.45 -34.47 45.43
CA SER A 38 -66.57 -35.81 44.84
C SER A 38 -65.38 -36.17 43.92
N LEU A 39 -64.29 -36.64 44.52
CA LEU A 39 -63.05 -37.03 43.83
C LEU A 39 -63.06 -38.45 43.22
N SER A 40 -64.17 -39.19 43.31
CA SER A 40 -64.25 -40.59 42.85
C SER A 40 -64.65 -40.74 41.38
N LEU A 41 -65.42 -39.81 40.78
CA LEU A 41 -65.92 -39.94 39.40
C LEU A 41 -64.98 -39.35 38.33
N ILE A 42 -64.02 -38.51 38.72
CA ILE A 42 -63.10 -37.84 37.77
C ILE A 42 -61.84 -38.67 37.51
N ARG A 43 -61.53 -39.65 38.37
CA ARG A 43 -60.30 -40.44 38.25
C ARG A 43 -60.35 -41.50 37.15
N GLU A 44 -61.54 -41.92 36.74
CA GLU A 44 -61.78 -42.91 35.67
C GLU A 44 -61.77 -42.30 34.26
N ALA A 45 -61.99 -40.98 34.14
CA ALA A 45 -62.09 -40.27 32.86
C ALA A 45 -60.86 -39.43 32.51
N LEU A 46 -59.80 -39.45 33.33
CA LEU A 46 -58.56 -38.75 33.04
C LEU A 46 -57.73 -39.62 32.08
N PRO A 47 -57.63 -39.28 30.77
CA PRO A 47 -56.62 -39.92 29.95
C PRO A 47 -55.28 -39.72 30.63
N LYS A 48 -54.47 -40.79 30.72
CA LYS A 48 -53.03 -40.71 31.00
C LYS A 48 -52.38 -39.96 29.85
N SER A 49 -52.71 -38.68 29.70
CA SER A 49 -52.10 -37.79 28.72
C SER A 49 -50.64 -37.74 29.08
N ALA A 50 -49.80 -38.18 28.15
CA ALA A 50 -48.37 -38.19 28.32
C ALA A 50 -47.95 -36.78 28.75
N ARG A 51 -47.58 -36.60 30.03
CA ARG A 51 -47.13 -35.31 30.59
C ARG A 51 -46.07 -34.65 29.70
N TRP A 52 -45.32 -35.46 28.95
CA TRP A 52 -44.37 -35.00 27.95
C TRP A 52 -44.96 -34.12 26.85
N ARG A 53 -46.19 -34.39 26.37
CA ARG A 53 -46.88 -33.51 25.38
C ARG A 53 -47.23 -32.13 25.94
N GLN A 54 -47.34 -31.98 27.26
CA GLN A 54 -47.59 -30.68 27.90
C GLN A 54 -46.31 -29.83 28.01
N HIS A 55 -45.13 -30.46 27.99
CA HIS A 55 -43.83 -29.79 28.09
C HIS A 55 -43.15 -29.60 26.73
N LEU A 56 -43.57 -30.36 25.71
CA LEU A 56 -43.04 -30.29 24.35
C LEU A 56 -43.02 -28.87 23.74
N PRO A 57 -44.11 -28.07 23.77
CA PRO A 57 -44.06 -26.72 23.21
C PRO A 57 -43.14 -25.77 23.99
N PHE A 58 -43.01 -25.95 25.31
CA PHE A 58 -42.10 -25.14 26.13
C PHE A 58 -40.63 -25.50 25.88
N ALA A 59 -40.33 -26.79 25.70
CA ALA A 59 -38.99 -27.26 25.35
C ALA A 59 -38.57 -26.76 23.95
N LEU A 60 -39.48 -26.80 22.97
CA LEU A 60 -39.24 -26.26 21.63
C LEU A 60 -39.02 -24.73 21.65
N PHE A 61 -39.79 -23.99 22.46
CA PHE A 61 -39.59 -22.55 22.64
C PHE A 61 -38.21 -22.24 23.22
N LEU A 62 -37.77 -22.97 24.25
CA LEU A 62 -36.44 -22.80 24.85
C LEU A 62 -35.32 -23.11 23.86
N LEU A 63 -35.46 -24.18 23.07
CA LEU A 63 -34.50 -24.54 22.04
C LEU A 63 -34.40 -23.43 20.98
N GLY A 64 -35.55 -22.93 20.50
CA GLY A 64 -35.60 -21.79 19.58
C GLY A 64 -34.95 -20.53 20.16
N LEU A 65 -35.20 -20.22 21.43
CA LEU A 65 -34.60 -19.08 22.13
C LEU A 65 -33.08 -19.21 22.25
N THR A 66 -32.57 -20.40 22.58
CA THR A 66 -31.12 -20.66 22.63
C THR A 66 -30.46 -20.48 21.26
N GLY A 67 -31.08 -21.00 20.20
CA GLY A 67 -30.58 -20.83 18.83
C GLY A 67 -30.60 -19.37 18.38
N LEU A 68 -31.66 -18.63 18.72
CA LEU A 68 -31.79 -17.21 18.42
C LEU A 68 -30.69 -16.38 19.12
N ILE A 69 -30.47 -16.60 20.42
CA ILE A 69 -29.42 -15.90 21.19
C ILE A 69 -28.04 -16.24 20.62
N GLY A 70 -27.80 -17.51 20.27
CA GLY A 70 -26.55 -17.95 19.64
C GLY A 70 -26.29 -17.30 18.28
N ALA A 71 -27.32 -17.16 17.44
CA ALA A 71 -27.22 -16.47 16.16
C ALA A 71 -26.99 -14.96 16.34
N PHE A 72 -27.67 -14.32 17.30
CA PHE A 72 -27.47 -12.91 17.65
C PHE A 72 -26.07 -12.62 18.17
N ALA A 73 -25.43 -13.58 18.84
CA ALA A 73 -24.05 -13.45 19.31
C ALA A 73 -23.03 -13.34 18.15
N ARG A 74 -23.46 -13.56 16.89
CA ARG A 74 -22.64 -13.47 15.66
C ARG A 74 -21.26 -14.09 15.87
N PRO A 75 -21.15 -15.42 15.94
CA PRO A 75 -19.85 -16.08 16.06
C PRO A 75 -19.02 -15.73 14.83
N VAL A 76 -17.92 -15.00 15.03
CA VAL A 76 -16.96 -14.69 13.97
C VAL A 76 -15.74 -15.56 14.18
N ALA A 77 -15.39 -16.28 13.12
CA ALA A 77 -14.09 -16.92 13.00
C ALA A 77 -13.18 -15.95 12.25
N GLU A 78 -12.26 -15.33 12.96
CA GLU A 78 -11.09 -14.73 12.34
C GLU A 78 -10.24 -15.89 11.82
N VAL A 79 -10.28 -16.10 10.50
CA VAL A 79 -9.33 -16.96 9.82
C VAL A 79 -8.21 -16.03 9.37
N GLU A 80 -7.05 -16.17 10.01
CA GLU A 80 -5.82 -15.63 9.45
C GLU A 80 -5.60 -16.37 8.13
N VAL A 81 -6.03 -15.76 7.03
CA VAL A 81 -5.66 -16.25 5.71
C VAL A 81 -4.19 -15.88 5.56
N PRO A 82 -3.25 -16.86 5.48
CA PRO A 82 -1.88 -16.55 5.13
C PRO A 82 -1.96 -15.94 3.74
N LEU A 83 -1.86 -14.63 3.69
CA LEU A 83 -1.65 -13.90 2.46
C LEU A 83 -0.23 -14.23 2.07
N SER A 84 -0.04 -15.36 1.40
CA SER A 84 1.12 -15.62 0.56
C SER A 84 1.08 -14.67 -0.64
N ARG A 85 0.96 -13.36 -0.36
CA ARG A 85 1.08 -12.29 -1.32
C ARG A 85 2.55 -11.98 -1.37
N THR A 86 3.21 -12.51 -2.38
CA THR A 86 4.56 -12.10 -2.73
C THR A 86 4.46 -10.66 -3.23
N THR A 87 5.11 -9.74 -2.51
CA THR A 87 5.25 -8.35 -2.99
C THR A 87 6.57 -8.24 -3.74
N ILE A 88 6.53 -7.75 -4.97
CA ILE A 88 7.71 -7.53 -5.81
C ILE A 88 7.85 -6.04 -6.02
N ILE A 89 8.97 -5.46 -5.63
CA ILE A 89 9.29 -4.07 -5.98
C ILE A 89 10.22 -4.06 -7.17
N LEU A 90 9.77 -3.51 -8.29
CA LEU A 90 10.60 -3.21 -9.45
C LEU A 90 11.25 -1.84 -9.24
N ALA A 91 12.55 -1.82 -8.97
CA ALA A 91 13.34 -0.60 -8.88
C ALA A 91 14.07 -0.37 -10.21
N LEU A 92 13.58 0.57 -11.01
CA LEU A 92 14.11 0.90 -12.33
C LEU A 92 14.98 2.17 -12.28
N ASP A 93 16.19 2.04 -12.78
CA ASP A 93 17.10 3.15 -13.02
C ASP A 93 16.62 3.96 -14.24
N VAL A 94 16.40 5.25 -14.01
CA VAL A 94 16.04 6.24 -15.04
C VAL A 94 17.11 7.33 -15.15
N SER A 95 18.34 7.04 -14.76
CA SER A 95 19.48 7.94 -14.94
C SER A 95 19.81 8.14 -16.43
N ARG A 96 20.48 9.25 -16.76
CA ARG A 96 20.89 9.54 -18.15
C ARG A 96 21.83 8.50 -18.77
N SER A 97 22.57 7.74 -17.97
CA SER A 97 23.42 6.67 -18.50
C SER A 97 22.60 5.49 -19.02
N MET A 98 21.32 5.38 -18.66
CA MET A 98 20.36 4.45 -19.28
C MET A 98 19.94 4.87 -20.70
N CYS A 99 20.33 6.06 -21.19
CA CYS A 99 20.21 6.42 -22.60
C CYS A 99 21.25 5.74 -23.50
N ALA A 100 22.20 4.99 -22.93
CA ALA A 100 23.19 4.25 -23.70
C ALA A 100 22.53 3.28 -24.71
N THR A 101 23.06 3.23 -25.92
CA THR A 101 22.59 2.39 -27.04
C THR A 101 23.42 1.12 -27.23
N ASP A 102 24.12 0.66 -26.19
CA ASP A 102 24.81 -0.63 -26.20
C ASP A 102 23.84 -1.82 -26.28
N VAL A 103 22.59 -1.62 -25.88
CA VAL A 103 21.48 -2.51 -26.17
C VAL A 103 20.44 -1.72 -26.96
N GLU A 104 20.10 -2.19 -28.15
CA GLU A 104 19.12 -1.52 -29.01
C GLU A 104 17.71 -1.57 -28.38
N PRO A 105 16.93 -0.47 -28.41
CA PRO A 105 17.30 0.86 -28.91
C PRO A 105 18.09 1.71 -27.88
N ASN A 106 17.81 1.56 -26.59
CA ASN A 106 18.64 2.04 -25.48
C ASN A 106 18.34 1.22 -24.21
N ARG A 107 19.24 1.25 -23.22
CA ARG A 107 19.08 0.50 -21.96
C ARG A 107 17.76 0.77 -21.26
N LEU A 108 17.29 2.02 -21.24
CA LEU A 108 16.02 2.37 -20.61
C LEU A 108 14.83 1.70 -21.30
N ALA A 109 14.76 1.75 -22.62
CA ALA A 109 13.69 1.11 -23.39
C ALA A 109 13.68 -0.41 -23.17
N VAL A 110 14.86 -1.03 -23.18
CA VAL A 110 15.01 -2.46 -22.91
C VAL A 110 14.58 -2.80 -21.47
N ALA A 111 14.95 -1.97 -20.50
CA ALA A 111 14.53 -2.14 -19.11
C ALA A 111 13.01 -1.97 -18.95
N GLN A 112 12.40 -1.02 -19.67
CA GLN A 112 10.94 -0.84 -19.73
C GLN A 112 10.27 -2.09 -20.32
N ASP A 113 10.73 -2.57 -21.47
CA ASP A 113 10.17 -3.75 -22.14
C ASP A 113 10.32 -5.01 -21.26
N ALA A 114 11.47 -5.20 -20.62
CA ALA A 114 11.69 -6.31 -19.70
C ALA A 114 10.79 -6.22 -18.45
N ALA A 115 10.60 -5.02 -17.89
CA ALA A 115 9.70 -4.80 -16.77
C ALA A 115 8.23 -5.04 -17.17
N LEU A 116 7.82 -4.61 -18.36
CA LEU A 116 6.48 -4.87 -18.90
C LEU A 116 6.23 -6.36 -19.09
N ALA A 117 7.13 -7.07 -19.76
CA ALA A 117 7.05 -8.51 -19.93
C ALA A 117 6.97 -9.24 -18.59
N PHE A 118 7.78 -8.81 -17.60
CA PHE A 118 7.73 -9.35 -16.25
C PHE A 118 6.37 -9.16 -15.58
N VAL A 119 5.80 -7.95 -15.64
CA VAL A 119 4.47 -7.64 -15.06
C VAL A 119 3.37 -8.47 -15.73
N GLU A 120 3.44 -8.65 -17.05
CA GLU A 120 2.45 -9.42 -17.82
C GLU A 120 2.47 -10.91 -17.45
N GLU A 121 3.66 -11.50 -17.30
CA GLU A 121 3.85 -12.92 -16.98
C GLU A 121 3.50 -13.28 -15.52
N GLN A 122 3.42 -12.31 -14.60
CA GLN A 122 3.08 -12.60 -13.20
C GLN A 122 1.64 -13.05 -13.00
N ALA A 123 1.43 -13.98 -12.06
CA ALA A 123 0.10 -14.46 -11.68
C ALA A 123 -0.73 -13.38 -10.94
N ASP A 124 -2.06 -13.44 -11.07
CA ASP A 124 -3.04 -12.43 -10.60
C ASP A 124 -3.09 -12.20 -9.06
N GLY A 125 -2.25 -12.89 -8.28
CA GLY A 125 -2.13 -12.75 -6.83
C GLY A 125 -0.87 -12.04 -6.34
N THR A 126 0.03 -11.66 -7.25
CA THR A 126 1.32 -11.03 -6.93
C THR A 126 1.17 -9.52 -6.98
N GLN A 127 1.51 -8.83 -5.88
CA GLN A 127 1.52 -7.38 -5.85
C GLN A 127 2.84 -6.88 -6.40
N ILE A 128 2.81 -5.96 -7.35
CA ILE A 128 4.00 -5.35 -7.91
C ILE A 128 3.98 -3.85 -7.61
N GLY A 129 5.06 -3.33 -7.04
CA GLY A 129 5.31 -1.91 -6.87
C GLY A 129 6.38 -1.44 -7.85
N LEU A 130 6.33 -0.15 -8.21
CA LEU A 130 7.30 0.47 -9.10
C LEU A 130 8.01 1.61 -8.37
N VAL A 131 9.33 1.48 -8.23
CA VAL A 131 10.22 2.54 -7.77
C VAL A 131 11.06 2.99 -8.96
N ALA A 132 11.03 4.27 -9.29
CA ALA A 132 11.92 4.85 -10.28
C ALA A 132 13.01 5.64 -9.54
N PHE A 133 14.25 5.55 -10.01
CA PHE A 133 15.34 6.29 -9.38
C PHE A 133 16.36 6.83 -10.39
N ALA A 134 16.87 8.00 -10.04
CA ALA A 134 18.02 8.64 -10.66
C ALA A 134 18.80 9.31 -9.51
N GLY A 135 18.98 10.63 -9.49
CA GLY A 135 19.62 11.34 -8.35
C GLY A 135 18.88 11.19 -7.01
N PHE A 136 17.61 10.78 -7.04
CA PHE A 136 16.79 10.37 -5.90
C PHE A 136 15.89 9.21 -6.31
N ALA A 137 15.25 8.56 -5.34
CA ALA A 137 14.30 7.48 -5.57
C ALA A 137 12.89 7.87 -5.19
N GLU A 138 11.92 7.49 -6.01
CA GLU A 138 10.51 7.78 -5.83
C GLU A 138 9.66 6.53 -6.04
N LEU A 139 8.65 6.36 -5.20
CA LEU A 139 7.63 5.32 -5.37
C LEU A 139 6.60 5.83 -6.37
N VAL A 140 6.68 5.34 -7.61
CA VAL A 140 5.79 5.75 -8.71
C VAL A 140 4.44 5.04 -8.58
N VAL A 141 4.46 3.74 -8.27
CA VAL A 141 3.26 2.94 -8.07
C VAL A 141 3.41 2.14 -6.77
N PRO A 142 2.52 2.32 -5.78
CA PRO A 142 2.50 1.49 -4.58
C PRO A 142 2.13 0.04 -4.95
N PRO A 143 2.50 -0.97 -4.15
CA PRO A 143 2.29 -2.37 -4.53
C PRO A 143 0.83 -2.71 -4.84
N THR A 144 0.56 -3.00 -6.10
CA THR A 144 -0.78 -3.21 -6.65
C THR A 144 -0.85 -4.50 -7.47
N ASN A 145 -2.06 -5.04 -7.62
CA ASN A 145 -2.34 -6.13 -8.56
C ASN A 145 -2.83 -5.60 -9.92
N ASP A 146 -3.00 -4.28 -10.04
CA ASP A 146 -3.46 -3.65 -11.28
C ASP A 146 -2.31 -3.52 -12.28
N LYS A 147 -2.28 -4.45 -13.24
CA LYS A 147 -1.27 -4.49 -14.30
C LYS A 147 -1.36 -3.28 -15.24
N GLU A 148 -2.54 -2.69 -15.44
CA GLU A 148 -2.69 -1.54 -16.35
C GLU A 148 -2.03 -0.29 -15.77
N VAL A 149 -2.17 -0.05 -14.47
CA VAL A 149 -1.51 1.07 -13.77
C VAL A 149 0.01 0.93 -13.87
N LEU A 150 0.54 -0.28 -13.66
CA LEU A 150 1.97 -0.55 -13.80
C LEU A 150 2.45 -0.35 -15.23
N ARG A 151 1.68 -0.83 -16.23
CA ARG A 151 2.00 -0.70 -17.65
C ARG A 151 2.10 0.77 -18.07
N GLU A 152 1.15 1.60 -17.65
CA GLU A 152 1.14 3.04 -17.93
C GLU A 152 2.32 3.74 -17.24
N ALA A 153 2.57 3.42 -15.97
CA ALA A 153 3.65 4.02 -15.20
C ALA A 153 5.04 3.68 -15.77
N ILE A 154 5.27 2.43 -16.18
CA ILE A 154 6.54 2.00 -16.80
C ILE A 154 6.74 2.71 -18.15
N ALA A 155 5.69 2.80 -18.98
CA ALA A 155 5.76 3.41 -20.30
C ALA A 155 6.03 4.93 -20.27
N THR A 156 5.68 5.60 -19.17
CA THR A 156 5.80 7.07 -19.02
C THR A 156 7.04 7.51 -18.24
N LEU A 157 7.94 6.58 -17.90
CA LEU A 157 9.18 6.91 -17.20
C LEU A 157 10.05 7.87 -18.04
N THR A 158 10.59 8.87 -17.36
CA THR A 158 11.48 9.88 -17.94
C THR A 158 12.83 9.85 -17.26
N THR A 159 13.86 10.23 -18.00
CA THR A 159 15.24 10.22 -17.55
C THR A 159 15.59 11.46 -16.74
N SER A 160 16.45 11.27 -15.75
CA SER A 160 16.95 12.33 -14.88
C SER A 160 18.46 12.18 -14.62
N LEU A 161 19.04 13.16 -13.94
CA LEU A 161 20.47 13.20 -13.65
C LEU A 161 20.79 12.50 -12.32
N GLY A 162 21.97 11.88 -12.28
CA GLY A 162 22.47 11.15 -11.11
C GLY A 162 21.86 9.76 -10.95
N THR A 163 22.41 9.00 -10.01
CA THR A 163 22.02 7.62 -9.73
C THR A 163 22.19 7.33 -8.25
N ALA A 164 21.09 7.01 -7.58
CA ALA A 164 20.99 6.81 -6.13
C ALA A 164 20.43 5.42 -5.84
N ILE A 165 21.25 4.40 -6.09
CA ILE A 165 20.88 2.99 -5.94
C ILE A 165 20.52 2.69 -4.48
N GLY A 166 21.32 3.19 -3.53
CA GLY A 166 21.04 3.01 -2.10
C GLY A 166 19.68 3.57 -1.70
N SER A 167 19.35 4.78 -2.17
CA SER A 167 18.03 5.38 -1.94
C SER A 167 16.89 4.55 -2.55
N ALA A 168 17.11 3.94 -3.72
CA ALA A 168 16.11 3.09 -4.38
C ALA A 168 15.82 1.83 -3.58
N THR A 169 16.87 1.17 -3.06
CA THR A 169 16.72 -0.01 -2.19
C THR A 169 15.99 0.36 -0.90
N LEU A 170 16.36 1.45 -0.24
CA LEU A 170 15.68 1.90 0.99
C LEU A 170 14.22 2.26 0.74
N LYS A 171 13.93 2.96 -0.37
CA LYS A 171 12.55 3.31 -0.74
C LYS A 171 11.72 2.07 -1.06
N SER A 172 12.33 1.04 -1.63
CA SER A 172 11.70 -0.24 -1.90
C SER A 172 11.37 -1.00 -0.60
N ILE A 173 12.27 -0.98 0.38
CA ILE A 173 12.02 -1.52 1.73
C ILE A 173 10.84 -0.81 2.38
N ASP A 174 10.81 0.53 2.30
CA ASP A 174 9.71 1.32 2.87
C ASP A 174 8.37 0.96 2.20
N ALA A 175 8.35 0.83 0.88
CA ALA A 175 7.15 0.44 0.14
C ALA A 175 6.65 -0.97 0.51
N ILE A 176 7.56 -1.91 0.78
CA ILE A 176 7.21 -3.24 1.29
C ILE A 176 6.63 -3.11 2.71
N SER A 177 7.22 -2.31 3.58
CA SER A 177 6.78 -2.13 4.98
C SER A 177 5.37 -1.56 5.11
N GLU A 178 4.89 -0.79 4.11
CA GLU A 178 3.53 -0.27 4.08
C GLU A 178 2.48 -1.38 3.86
N VAL A 179 2.86 -2.48 3.20
CA VAL A 179 1.96 -3.58 2.84
C VAL A 179 2.18 -4.80 3.74
N ASN A 180 3.42 -5.06 4.14
CA ASN A 180 3.81 -6.16 5.01
C ASN A 180 4.40 -5.63 6.34
N THR A 181 3.61 -5.72 7.41
CA THR A 181 4.03 -5.29 8.76
C THR A 181 5.14 -6.15 9.36
N ALA A 182 5.46 -7.31 8.79
CA ALA A 182 6.59 -8.14 9.20
C ALA A 182 7.95 -7.57 8.75
N VAL A 183 7.96 -6.63 7.79
CA VAL A 183 9.15 -5.94 7.31
C VAL A 183 9.19 -4.53 7.93
N PRO A 184 10.12 -4.24 8.86
CA PRO A 184 10.27 -2.90 9.43
C PRO A 184 10.70 -1.87 8.35
N PRO A 185 10.27 -0.60 8.44
CA PRO A 185 10.71 0.45 7.52
C PRO A 185 12.22 0.69 7.61
N SER A 186 12.79 1.30 6.58
CA SER A 186 14.20 1.64 6.50
C SER A 186 14.64 2.66 7.58
N GLY A 187 15.94 2.72 7.87
CA GLY A 187 16.49 3.67 8.86
C GLY A 187 16.28 3.30 10.33
N LEU A 188 15.53 2.24 10.63
CA LEU A 188 15.54 1.60 11.93
C LEU A 188 16.80 0.73 12.07
N ASN A 189 17.60 1.01 13.10
CA ASN A 189 18.70 0.14 13.52
C ASN A 189 18.11 -1.12 14.12
N LEU A 190 18.05 -2.18 13.33
CA LEU A 190 17.74 -3.51 13.84
C LEU A 190 19.02 -3.99 14.55
N GLN A 191 18.91 -4.37 15.81
CA GLN A 191 20.01 -5.05 16.50
C GLN A 191 20.11 -6.44 15.89
N THR A 192 20.87 -6.57 14.82
CA THR A 192 21.31 -7.85 14.30
C THR A 192 22.46 -8.32 15.18
N ASP A 193 22.23 -9.39 15.95
CA ASP A 193 23.36 -10.16 16.50
C ASP A 193 24.29 -10.48 15.33
N GLU A 194 25.59 -10.17 15.46
CA GLU A 194 26.62 -10.23 14.41
C GLU A 194 26.82 -11.64 13.79
N THR A 195 25.97 -12.61 14.11
CA THR A 195 25.96 -13.98 13.59
C THR A 195 25.04 -14.16 12.39
N VAL A 196 25.00 -13.21 11.45
CA VAL A 196 24.45 -13.48 10.11
C VAL A 196 25.51 -14.25 9.31
N THR A 197 25.86 -15.44 9.77
CA THR A 197 26.79 -16.36 9.08
C THR A 197 26.05 -17.53 8.44
N GLU A 198 24.75 -17.66 8.66
CA GLU A 198 23.93 -18.62 7.92
C GLU A 198 22.74 -17.88 7.33
N LEU A 199 22.62 -17.95 6.00
CA LEU A 199 21.44 -17.56 5.22
C LEU A 199 20.20 -18.08 5.96
N ALA A 200 19.50 -17.21 6.67
CA ALA A 200 18.34 -17.61 7.45
C ALA A 200 17.39 -18.39 6.53
N GLU A 201 17.06 -19.63 6.88
CA GLU A 201 16.21 -20.50 6.04
C GLU A 201 14.83 -19.89 5.76
N ASN A 202 14.45 -18.83 6.47
CA ASN A 202 13.19 -18.12 6.32
C ASN A 202 13.40 -16.67 5.87
N TYR A 203 13.63 -16.47 4.57
CA TYR A 203 13.49 -15.16 3.94
C TYR A 203 12.00 -14.79 3.81
N GLN A 204 11.72 -13.49 3.85
CA GLN A 204 10.38 -13.00 3.51
C GLN A 204 10.05 -13.36 2.05
N PRO A 205 8.77 -13.57 1.71
CA PRO A 205 8.37 -13.79 0.33
C PRO A 205 8.64 -12.56 -0.53
N ASP A 206 8.68 -11.37 0.07
CA ASP A 206 8.89 -10.10 -0.63
C ASP A 206 10.30 -9.96 -1.19
N ILE A 207 10.39 -9.41 -2.40
CA ILE A 207 11.65 -9.26 -3.12
C ILE A 207 11.74 -7.88 -3.78
N ILE A 208 12.97 -7.42 -3.97
CA ILE A 208 13.31 -6.21 -4.71
C ILE A 208 14.05 -6.65 -5.97
N VAL A 209 13.60 -6.22 -7.13
CA VAL A 209 14.31 -6.42 -8.41
C VAL A 209 14.85 -5.06 -8.83
N LEU A 210 16.17 -4.92 -8.81
CA LEU A 210 16.89 -3.70 -9.14
C LEU A 210 17.42 -3.78 -10.57
N LEU A 211 16.99 -2.87 -11.43
CA LEU A 211 17.42 -2.75 -12.82
C LEU A 211 18.27 -1.48 -12.94
N THR A 212 19.57 -1.61 -13.19
CA THR A 212 20.53 -0.47 -13.22
C THR A 212 21.73 -0.76 -14.10
N ASP A 213 22.49 0.27 -14.48
CA ASP A 213 23.80 0.11 -15.11
C ASP A 213 24.96 -0.04 -14.11
N GLY A 214 24.67 0.02 -12.81
CA GLY A 214 25.60 -0.28 -11.72
C GLY A 214 26.42 0.91 -11.22
N ALA A 215 26.23 2.11 -11.78
CA ALA A 215 26.92 3.31 -11.28
C ALA A 215 26.12 3.98 -10.14
N ASN A 216 26.74 4.20 -8.99
CA ASN A 216 26.14 5.02 -7.92
C ASN A 216 26.87 6.36 -7.81
N SER A 217 26.13 7.47 -7.87
CA SER A 217 26.67 8.83 -7.80
C SER A 217 26.07 9.68 -6.70
N GLN A 218 24.93 9.28 -6.12
CA GLN A 218 24.20 10.04 -5.10
C GLN A 218 23.66 9.11 -4.00
N GLY A 219 23.21 9.71 -2.91
CA GLY A 219 22.53 9.01 -1.83
C GLY A 219 23.42 8.10 -0.97
N PRO A 220 22.82 7.27 -0.11
CA PRO A 220 23.53 6.29 0.71
C PRO A 220 24.28 5.25 -0.13
N LEU A 221 25.30 4.64 0.47
CA LEU A 221 26.05 3.58 -0.22
C LEU A 221 25.13 2.39 -0.52
N PRO A 222 25.19 1.80 -1.73
CA PRO A 222 24.38 0.63 -2.08
C PRO A 222 24.59 -0.56 -1.15
N LEU A 223 25.81 -0.73 -0.64
CA LEU A 223 26.14 -1.80 0.31
C LEU A 223 25.44 -1.61 1.66
N ASP A 224 25.35 -0.38 2.17
CA ASP A 224 24.65 -0.11 3.43
C ASP A 224 23.14 -0.38 3.28
N ALA A 225 22.57 -0.02 2.13
CA ALA A 225 21.16 -0.30 1.84
C ALA A 225 20.91 -1.80 1.62
N ALA A 226 21.84 -2.52 1.00
CA ALA A 226 21.77 -3.97 0.85
C ALA A 226 21.85 -4.68 2.21
N GLN A 227 22.69 -4.19 3.13
CA GLN A 227 22.73 -4.70 4.50
C GLN A 227 21.37 -4.49 5.18
N GLN A 228 20.76 -3.31 5.05
CA GLN A 228 19.43 -3.06 5.60
C GLN A 228 18.35 -3.99 5.01
N ALA A 229 18.44 -4.37 3.73
CA ALA A 229 17.56 -5.36 3.13
C ALA A 229 17.80 -6.76 3.71
N ALA A 230 19.07 -7.14 3.89
CA ALA A 230 19.46 -8.43 4.48
C ALA A 230 19.01 -8.57 5.94
N ASP A 231 19.17 -7.52 6.75
CA ASP A 231 18.71 -7.48 8.14
C ASP A 231 17.18 -7.68 8.27
N ARG A 232 16.44 -7.34 7.20
CA ARG A 232 14.98 -7.50 7.09
C ARG A 232 14.58 -8.78 6.35
N GLN A 233 15.56 -9.60 5.98
CA GLN A 233 15.38 -10.85 5.23
C GLN A 233 14.61 -10.64 3.92
N VAL A 234 14.81 -9.48 3.26
CA VAL A 234 14.28 -9.16 1.94
C VAL A 234 15.37 -9.42 0.91
N ARG A 235 15.06 -10.19 -0.14
CA ARG A 235 16.02 -10.49 -1.20
C ARG A 235 16.08 -9.34 -2.21
N VAL A 236 17.30 -8.96 -2.60
CA VAL A 236 17.54 -8.00 -3.68
C VAL A 236 18.15 -8.76 -4.87
N TYR A 237 17.42 -8.82 -5.97
CA TYR A 237 17.89 -9.34 -7.25
C TYR A 237 18.33 -8.19 -8.12
N THR A 238 19.59 -8.20 -8.56
CA THR A 238 20.16 -7.12 -9.37
C THR A 238 20.31 -7.55 -10.83
N ILE A 239 19.78 -6.75 -11.74
CA ILE A 239 19.92 -6.89 -13.19
C ILE A 239 20.74 -5.69 -13.67
N GLY A 240 21.97 -5.99 -14.10
CA GLY A 240 22.92 -5.01 -14.62
C GLY A 240 22.79 -4.86 -16.13
N PHE A 241 22.70 -3.61 -16.62
CA PHE A 241 22.77 -3.29 -18.04
C PHE A 241 24.12 -2.68 -18.38
N GLY A 242 24.85 -3.31 -19.30
CA GLY A 242 26.11 -2.76 -19.79
C GLY A 242 26.82 -3.67 -20.77
N THR A 243 27.72 -3.07 -21.55
CA THR A 243 28.69 -3.75 -22.40
C THR A 243 30.08 -3.19 -22.15
N ASP A 244 31.09 -3.86 -22.69
CA ASP A 244 32.49 -3.43 -22.58
C ASP A 244 32.84 -2.27 -23.55
N GLU A 245 31.91 -1.90 -24.43
CA GLU A 245 32.09 -0.83 -25.41
C GLU A 245 31.58 0.51 -24.86
N ILE A 246 32.05 1.63 -25.42
CA ILE A 246 31.55 2.96 -25.04
C ILE A 246 30.34 3.27 -25.93
N PRO A 247 29.10 3.23 -25.39
CA PRO A 247 27.92 3.48 -26.21
C PRO A 247 27.70 4.96 -26.45
N GLU A 248 27.04 5.27 -27.56
CA GLU A 248 26.39 6.57 -27.72
C GLU A 248 25.19 6.65 -26.76
N MET A 249 24.90 7.86 -26.27
CA MET A 249 23.72 8.10 -25.42
C MET A 249 22.62 8.75 -26.25
N VAL A 250 21.59 8.00 -26.58
CA VAL A 250 20.46 8.44 -27.39
C VAL A 250 19.14 8.12 -26.69
N CYS A 251 18.51 9.16 -26.15
CA CYS A 251 17.15 9.09 -25.60
C CYS A 251 16.16 9.83 -26.51
N THR A 252 14.92 9.34 -26.54
CA THR A 252 13.83 10.03 -27.23
C THR A 252 13.42 11.32 -26.49
N GLN A 253 12.71 12.24 -27.16
CA GLN A 253 12.22 13.46 -26.50
C GLN A 253 11.26 13.15 -25.34
N ALA A 254 10.42 12.13 -25.48
CA ALA A 254 9.53 11.66 -24.41
C ALA A 254 10.34 11.19 -23.19
N GLN A 255 11.40 10.40 -23.42
CA GLN A 255 12.32 9.95 -22.36
C GLN A 255 13.10 11.11 -21.72
N LEU A 256 13.25 12.26 -22.36
CA LEU A 256 13.90 13.44 -21.77
C LEU A 256 12.92 14.35 -21.01
N GLY A 257 11.63 13.99 -20.91
CA GLY A 257 10.58 14.83 -20.31
C GLY A 257 10.20 16.04 -21.16
N GLY A 258 10.45 15.96 -22.48
CA GLY A 258 10.47 17.07 -23.41
C GLY A 258 9.13 17.47 -24.03
N ASP A 259 8.01 17.40 -23.30
CA ASP A 259 6.71 17.85 -23.83
C ASP A 259 6.42 19.33 -23.49
N VAL A 260 7.23 19.94 -22.62
CA VAL A 260 6.95 21.27 -22.04
C VAL A 260 7.30 22.44 -22.98
N PHE A 261 8.16 22.22 -23.99
CA PHE A 261 8.63 23.32 -24.87
C PHE A 261 8.06 23.31 -26.30
N ASN A 262 7.27 22.32 -26.70
CA ASN A 262 6.79 22.19 -28.08
C ASN A 262 5.30 22.58 -28.30
N GLY A 263 4.58 23.02 -27.25
CA GLY A 263 3.12 23.23 -27.33
C GLY A 263 2.59 24.67 -27.11
N ARG A 264 3.41 25.65 -26.71
CA ARG A 264 2.90 26.98 -26.30
C ARG A 264 3.61 28.20 -26.89
N PHE A 265 4.61 28.02 -27.74
CA PHE A 265 5.14 29.10 -28.58
C PHE A 265 4.70 28.89 -30.02
N GLY A 266 3.39 28.96 -30.24
CA GLY A 266 2.84 29.14 -31.58
C GLY A 266 3.42 30.40 -32.20
N GLY A 267 4.04 30.25 -33.37
CA GLY A 267 4.72 31.29 -34.10
C GLY A 267 3.85 32.53 -34.33
N GLY A 268 4.09 33.57 -33.54
CA GLY A 268 3.76 34.95 -33.86
C GLY A 268 5.04 35.61 -34.34
N GLY A 269 5.09 35.98 -35.62
CA GLY A 269 6.27 36.57 -36.25
C GLY A 269 6.72 37.84 -35.54
N PHE A 270 7.96 37.84 -35.03
CA PHE A 270 8.68 39.06 -34.70
C PHE A 270 9.28 39.65 -35.97
N GLY A 271 8.41 40.21 -36.81
CA GLY A 271 8.74 41.09 -37.91
C GLY A 271 8.30 42.51 -37.58
N GLY A 272 8.83 43.09 -36.50
CA GLY A 272 8.60 44.49 -36.12
C GLY A 272 9.75 45.37 -36.61
N GLY A 273 9.51 46.14 -37.67
CA GLY A 273 10.48 47.01 -38.31
C GLY A 273 11.00 48.11 -37.38
N PHE A 274 12.33 48.18 -37.25
CA PHE A 274 13.02 49.38 -36.80
C PHE A 274 13.22 50.29 -38.00
N GLY A 275 12.38 51.32 -38.11
CA GLY A 275 12.47 52.32 -39.17
C GLY A 275 11.95 53.68 -38.70
N GLY A 276 12.86 54.67 -38.63
CA GLY A 276 12.53 56.08 -38.74
C GLY A 276 12.16 56.82 -37.45
N GLY A 277 13.16 57.12 -36.61
CA GLY A 277 13.02 58.14 -35.56
C GLY A 277 12.96 59.54 -36.16
N GLY A 278 11.74 60.09 -36.26
CA GLY A 278 11.46 61.48 -36.61
C GLY A 278 11.76 62.43 -35.45
N GLY A 279 12.34 63.59 -35.80
CA GLY A 279 12.90 64.57 -34.89
C GLY A 279 11.90 65.18 -33.90
N GLY A 280 12.38 65.32 -32.66
CA GLY A 280 11.75 66.11 -31.60
C GLY A 280 12.81 67.03 -31.00
N ASN A 281 12.74 68.29 -31.41
CA ASN A 281 13.52 69.43 -30.94
C ASN A 281 13.24 69.70 -29.45
N PHE A 282 14.22 69.43 -28.59
CA PHE A 282 14.21 69.92 -27.20
C PHE A 282 15.49 70.74 -26.95
N GLY A 283 15.25 72.03 -26.72
CA GLY A 283 16.27 73.05 -26.56
C GLY A 283 17.12 72.85 -25.31
N PHE A 284 18.43 72.96 -25.52
CA PHE A 284 19.43 73.09 -24.48
C PHE A 284 19.33 74.50 -23.86
N GLY A 285 18.83 74.57 -22.63
CA GLY A 285 19.04 75.72 -21.74
C GLY A 285 20.32 75.48 -20.95
N GLY A 286 21.37 76.24 -21.29
CA GLY A 286 22.64 76.25 -20.55
C GLY A 286 22.51 76.93 -19.18
N GLY A 287 23.33 76.47 -18.24
CA GLY A 287 23.44 77.04 -16.90
C GLY A 287 24.51 76.34 -16.07
N SER A 288 25.77 76.66 -16.34
CA SER A 288 26.93 76.44 -15.45
C SER A 288 26.67 77.08 -14.08
N PHE A 289 27.21 76.52 -12.98
CA PHE A 289 27.99 77.22 -11.93
C PHE A 289 28.22 76.34 -10.68
N GLY A 290 29.51 76.12 -10.35
CA GLY A 290 30.14 76.00 -9.01
C GLY A 290 29.62 74.94 -8.04
N GLY A 291 30.42 74.01 -7.50
CA GLY A 291 31.74 74.19 -6.90
C GLY A 291 31.62 74.35 -5.38
N GLY A 292 31.86 73.29 -4.60
CA GLY A 292 32.08 73.41 -3.15
C GLY A 292 31.84 72.14 -2.30
N GLY A 293 32.87 71.75 -1.52
CA GLY A 293 32.77 70.94 -0.29
C GLY A 293 32.93 69.42 -0.47
N ALA A 294 34.11 68.83 -0.34
CA ALA A 294 34.89 68.55 0.89
C ALA A 294 34.27 67.50 1.83
N GLY A 295 34.96 66.34 1.95
CA GLY A 295 35.22 65.70 3.23
C GLY A 295 34.52 64.38 3.57
N GLY A 296 35.32 63.32 3.73
CA GLY A 296 35.22 62.44 4.91
C GLY A 296 34.62 61.04 4.74
N SER A 297 35.51 60.05 4.76
CA SER A 297 35.38 58.66 5.27
C SER A 297 34.10 58.28 6.04
N TRP A 298 33.50 57.12 5.72
CA TRP A 298 33.66 55.81 6.38
C TRP A 298 33.22 54.71 5.41
#